data_AF-A0A815XL59-F1
#
_entry.id   AF-A0A815XL59-F1
#
_cell.length_a   1.000
_cell.length_b   1.000
_cell.length_c   1.000
_cell.angle_alpha   90.00
_cell.angle_beta   90.00
_cell.angle_gamma   90.00
#
_symmetry.space_group_name_H-M   'P 1'
#
loop_
_entity.id
_entity.type
_entity.pdbx_description
1 polymer ?
#
loop_
_entity_poly.entity_id
_entity_poly.type
_entity_poly.pdbx_seq_one_letter_code
_entity_poly.pdbx_strand_id
1 'polypeptide(L)'
;MTKCNEKFTHNLIKEHEKKLKEKQPLQQQVTTSRTIKKINSQTMPDTTNIINMCKVQLGQQHLKVLSKELKFVLTPGAISTVTTILNCEQALYSTPTLIKNATTPEISPFIQKWKKPKKCNMNKEEMKMLNEIKSIEDIVIVQVDKSEKIVIMNKIEEKN
;
A
#
# COMPACT_ATOMS: atom_id res chain seq x y z
N MET A 1 13.65 30.92 46.20
CA MET A 1 12.72 29.79 45.92
C MET A 1 12.97 29.15 44.53
N THR A 2 14.20 29.11 44.02
CA THR A 2 14.48 28.66 42.62
C THR A 2 15.21 27.31 42.53
N LYS A 3 15.88 26.86 43.60
CA LYS A 3 16.67 25.60 43.61
C LYS A 3 15.84 24.31 43.62
N CYS A 4 14.53 24.38 43.87
CA CYS A 4 13.67 23.20 43.97
C CYS A 4 13.13 22.76 42.60
N ASN A 5 12.96 23.70 41.66
CA ASN A 5 12.38 23.44 40.35
C ASN A 5 13.37 22.76 39.38
N GLU A 6 14.66 23.12 39.46
CA GLU A 6 15.71 22.52 38.62
C GLU A 6 15.98 21.04 38.95
N LYS A 7 15.84 20.66 40.23
CA LYS A 7 15.97 19.25 40.64
C LYS A 7 14.83 18.39 40.09
N PHE A 8 13.65 18.96 39.97
CA PHE A 8 12.47 18.25 39.46
C PHE A 8 12.57 18.04 37.94
N THR A 9 12.96 19.08 37.19
CA THR A 9 13.17 18.97 35.74
C THR A 9 14.32 18.05 35.38
N HIS A 10 15.43 18.09 36.13
CA HIS A 10 16.56 17.19 35.93
C HIS A 10 16.19 15.72 36.17
N ASN A 11 15.36 15.42 37.17
CA ASN A 11 14.90 14.05 37.42
C ASN A 11 13.94 13.54 36.34
N LEU A 12 13.06 14.40 35.80
CA LEU A 12 12.18 14.08 34.68
C LEU A 12 12.95 13.77 33.39
N ILE A 13 13.98 14.56 33.08
CA ILE A 13 14.84 14.32 31.91
C ILE A 13 15.58 13.00 32.06
N LYS A 14 16.11 12.71 33.25
CA LYS A 14 16.86 11.47 33.54
C LYS A 14 15.98 10.22 33.44
N GLU A 15 14.71 10.31 33.85
CA GLU A 15 13.71 9.25 33.66
C GLU A 15 13.38 9.01 32.18
N HIS A 16 13.23 10.08 31.39
CA HIS A 16 12.93 9.98 29.96
C HIS A 16 14.10 9.37 29.17
N GLU A 17 15.34 9.75 29.48
CA GLU A 17 16.54 9.15 28.88
C GLU A 17 16.69 7.67 29.21
N LYS A 18 16.31 7.26 30.43
CA LYS A 18 16.32 5.85 30.84
C LYS A 18 15.27 5.04 30.06
N LYS A 19 14.06 5.58 29.90
CA LYS A 19 12.97 4.96 29.11
C LYS A 19 13.29 4.88 27.62
N LEU A 20 14.10 5.80 27.07
CA LEU A 20 14.58 5.75 25.68
C LEU A 20 15.66 4.68 25.47
N LYS A 21 16.55 4.48 26.45
CA LYS A 21 17.57 3.41 26.41
C LYS A 21 16.98 2.02 26.57
N GLU A 22 15.89 1.88 27.34
CA GLU A 22 15.23 0.60 27.60
C GLU A 22 14.32 0.13 26.44
N LYS A 23 13.97 1.02 25.51
CA LYS A 23 13.12 0.73 24.34
C LYS A 23 13.86 0.53 23.02
N GLN A 24 15.19 0.49 23.02
CA GLN A 24 15.95 0.00 21.86
C GLN A 24 16.01 -1.52 21.92
N PRO A 25 15.30 -2.26 21.04
CA PRO A 25 15.54 -3.69 20.92
C PRO A 25 16.97 -3.91 20.43
N LEU A 26 17.69 -4.82 21.12
CA LEU A 26 18.92 -5.43 20.66
C LEU A 26 18.74 -5.92 19.21
N GLN A 27 19.22 -5.14 18.25
CA GLN A 27 19.58 -5.67 16.94
C GLN A 27 20.97 -6.27 17.07
N GLN A 28 20.99 -7.51 17.55
CA GLN A 28 22.15 -8.38 17.46
C GLN A 28 22.54 -8.54 15.99
N GLN A 29 23.83 -8.37 15.77
CA GLN A 29 24.54 -8.66 14.53
C GLN A 29 24.22 -10.09 14.07
N VAL A 30 23.52 -10.21 12.95
CA VAL A 30 23.68 -11.36 12.04
C VAL A 30 24.14 -10.80 10.71
N THR A 31 25.45 -10.55 10.62
CA THR A 31 26.16 -10.44 9.36
C THR A 31 26.15 -11.80 8.67
N THR A 32 25.11 -12.08 7.88
CA THR A 32 25.24 -13.03 6.78
C THR A 32 25.50 -12.27 5.50
N SER A 33 26.75 -12.26 5.08
CA SER A 33 27.20 -11.89 3.74
C SER A 33 26.50 -12.79 2.72
N ARG A 34 25.29 -12.40 2.27
CA ARG A 34 24.62 -13.08 1.15
C ARG A 34 25.27 -12.59 -0.13
N THR A 35 26.29 -13.34 -0.55
CA THR A 35 26.75 -13.39 -1.93
C THR A 35 25.52 -13.57 -2.82
N ILE A 36 25.18 -12.54 -3.59
CA ILE A 36 24.12 -12.59 -4.60
C ILE A 36 24.63 -13.50 -5.71
N LYS A 37 24.48 -14.82 -5.52
CA LYS A 37 24.43 -15.74 -6.66
C LYS A 37 23.17 -15.37 -7.42
N LYS A 38 23.38 -14.91 -8.65
CA LYS A 38 22.35 -14.62 -9.67
C LYS A 38 21.62 -15.92 -9.98
N ILE A 39 20.70 -16.34 -9.12
CA ILE A 39 19.83 -17.48 -9.37
C ILE A 39 18.78 -16.97 -10.34
N ASN A 40 19.02 -17.23 -11.61
CA ASN A 40 18.03 -17.19 -12.67
C ASN A 40 17.01 -18.30 -12.38
N SER A 41 16.10 -18.07 -11.43
CA SER A 41 14.97 -18.95 -11.19
C SER A 41 13.81 -18.42 -12.02
N GLN A 42 13.40 -19.19 -13.02
CA GLN A 42 12.03 -19.11 -13.51
C GLN A 42 11.14 -19.43 -12.31
N THR A 43 10.68 -18.38 -11.63
CA THR A 43 9.75 -18.48 -10.52
C THR A 43 8.43 -18.94 -11.11
N MET A 44 8.04 -20.18 -10.82
CA MET A 44 6.66 -20.58 -10.99
C MET A 44 5.80 -19.56 -10.21
N PRO A 45 4.77 -18.98 -10.83
CA PRO A 45 3.95 -17.98 -10.17
C PRO A 45 3.26 -18.60 -8.96
N ASP A 46 3.49 -18.03 -7.79
CA ASP A 46 2.77 -18.39 -6.59
C ASP A 46 1.31 -17.91 -6.72
N THR A 47 0.38 -18.86 -6.82
CA THR A 47 -1.08 -18.61 -6.87
C THR A 47 -1.77 -18.99 -5.57
N THR A 48 -1.01 -19.22 -4.49
CA THR A 48 -1.56 -19.64 -3.18
C THR A 48 -2.48 -18.59 -2.53
N ASN A 49 -2.41 -17.35 -3.02
CA ASN A 49 -3.27 -16.24 -2.63
C ASN A 49 -4.64 -16.24 -3.30
N ILE A 50 -4.95 -17.16 -4.22
CA ILE A 50 -6.25 -17.18 -4.91
C ILE A 50 -7.08 -18.37 -4.44
N ILE A 51 -8.32 -18.08 -4.05
CA ILE A 51 -9.34 -19.07 -3.75
C ILE A 51 -10.42 -18.95 -4.82
N ASN A 52 -10.46 -19.90 -5.76
CA ASN A 52 -11.54 -19.98 -6.73
C ASN A 52 -12.73 -20.75 -6.13
N MET A 53 -13.83 -20.04 -5.86
CA MET A 53 -15.11 -20.61 -5.40
C MET A 53 -16.18 -20.57 -6.52
N CYS A 54 -15.80 -20.12 -7.73
CA CYS A 54 -16.67 -20.02 -8.89
C CYS A 54 -16.74 -21.36 -9.64
N LYS A 55 -17.82 -21.57 -10.41
CA LYS A 55 -17.96 -22.75 -11.30
C LYS A 55 -17.11 -22.61 -12.57
N VAL A 56 -16.69 -21.40 -12.92
CA VAL A 56 -15.86 -21.11 -14.09
C VAL A 56 -14.41 -21.50 -13.80
N GLN A 57 -13.85 -22.32 -14.68
CA GLN A 57 -12.42 -22.66 -14.63
C GLN A 57 -11.61 -21.55 -15.29
N LEU A 58 -10.93 -20.75 -14.47
CA LEU A 58 -9.94 -19.80 -14.95
C LEU A 58 -8.63 -20.51 -15.28
N GLY A 59 -8.09 -20.25 -16.47
CA GLY A 59 -6.79 -20.79 -16.86
C GLY A 59 -5.66 -20.32 -15.94
N GLN A 60 -4.56 -21.08 -15.88
CA GLN A 60 -3.39 -20.78 -15.03
C GLN A 60 -2.81 -19.38 -15.27
N GLN A 61 -2.87 -18.87 -16.50
CA GLN A 61 -2.41 -17.52 -16.83
C GLN A 61 -3.31 -16.43 -16.23
N HIS A 62 -4.64 -16.65 -16.21
CA HIS A 62 -5.60 -15.74 -15.58
C HIS A 62 -5.39 -15.69 -14.07
N LEU A 63 -5.21 -16.84 -13.43
CA LEU A 63 -4.87 -16.93 -12.01
C LEU A 63 -3.55 -16.21 -11.71
N LYS A 64 -2.53 -16.34 -12.56
CA LYS A 64 -1.27 -15.61 -12.41
C LYS A 64 -1.43 -14.08 -12.48
N VAL A 65 -2.27 -13.58 -13.38
CA VAL A 65 -2.54 -12.14 -13.48
C VAL A 65 -3.28 -11.64 -12.23
N LEU A 66 -4.25 -12.41 -11.76
CA LEU A 66 -4.99 -12.09 -10.53
C LEU A 66 -4.10 -12.15 -9.30
N SER A 67 -3.15 -13.09 -9.21
CA SER A 67 -2.27 -13.19 -8.04
C SER A 67 -1.31 -12.00 -7.95
N LYS A 68 -1.02 -11.36 -9.08
CA LYS A 68 -0.23 -10.14 -9.20
C LYS A 68 -1.04 -8.87 -8.88
N GLU A 69 -2.33 -8.85 -9.19
CA GLU A 69 -3.26 -7.72 -8.96
C GLU A 69 -3.46 -7.39 -7.48
N LEU A 70 -3.07 -8.26 -6.54
CA LEU A 70 -3.19 -8.00 -5.09
C LEU A 70 -2.45 -6.76 -4.56
N LYS A 71 -1.69 -6.08 -5.42
CA LYS A 71 -1.28 -4.68 -5.25
C LYS A 71 -2.20 -3.79 -6.09
N PHE A 72 -3.48 -3.72 -5.69
CA PHE A 72 -4.67 -3.21 -6.40
C PHE A 72 -4.65 -1.77 -6.93
N VAL A 73 -3.50 -1.11 -6.96
CA VAL A 73 -3.37 0.20 -7.60
C VAL A 73 -2.66 -0.02 -8.93
N LEU A 74 -3.46 -0.20 -9.99
CA LEU A 74 -2.96 -0.01 -11.35
C LEU A 74 -2.19 1.31 -11.39
N THR A 75 -0.95 1.27 -11.86
CA THR A 75 -0.15 2.49 -11.96
C THR A 75 -0.91 3.48 -12.85
N PRO A 76 -1.35 4.63 -12.33
CA PRO A 76 -2.19 5.54 -13.10
C PRO A 76 -1.45 5.99 -14.36
N GLY A 77 -2.18 6.03 -15.48
CA GLY A 77 -1.66 6.40 -16.80
C GLY A 77 -1.12 7.83 -16.82
N ALA A 78 -1.75 8.72 -16.05
CA ALA A 78 -1.31 10.09 -15.81
C ALA A 78 -1.67 10.49 -14.37
N ILE A 79 -0.88 11.39 -13.79
CA ILE A 79 -1.20 12.03 -12.51
C ILE A 79 -1.53 13.49 -12.87
N SER A 80 -2.79 13.89 -12.70
CA SER A 80 -3.22 15.27 -12.92
C SER A 80 -2.91 16.09 -11.68
N THR A 81 -1.86 16.91 -11.75
CA THR A 81 -1.48 17.82 -10.67
C THR A 81 -2.63 18.74 -10.28
N VAL A 82 -3.38 19.24 -11.26
CA VAL A 82 -4.53 20.15 -11.06
C VAL A 82 -5.63 19.46 -10.26
N THR A 83 -5.98 18.23 -10.62
CA THR A 83 -7.02 17.47 -9.90
C THR A 83 -6.59 17.13 -8.48
N THR A 84 -5.32 16.77 -8.29
CA THR A 84 -4.78 16.52 -6.95
C THR A 84 -4.84 17.78 -6.08
N ILE A 85 -4.44 18.94 -6.62
CA ILE A 85 -4.53 20.23 -5.91
C ILE A 85 -5.99 20.52 -5.55
N LEU A 86 -6.91 20.41 -6.51
CA LEU A 86 -8.33 20.66 -6.29
C LEU A 86 -8.90 19.77 -5.19
N ASN A 87 -8.59 18.47 -5.21
CA ASN A 87 -9.05 17.53 -4.19
C ASN A 87 -8.44 17.85 -2.82
N CYS A 88 -7.17 18.25 -2.75
CA CYS A 88 -6.54 18.71 -1.51
C CYS A 88 -7.19 19.99 -0.97
N GLU A 89 -7.48 20.96 -1.83
CA GLU A 89 -8.16 22.20 -1.44
C GLU A 89 -9.59 21.92 -0.96
N GLN A 90 -10.31 21.03 -1.63
CA GLN A 90 -11.65 20.61 -1.24
C GLN A 90 -11.62 19.90 0.12
N ALA A 91 -10.66 19.01 0.37
CA ALA A 91 -10.50 18.33 1.65
C ALA A 91 -10.15 19.30 2.79
N LEU A 92 -9.38 20.35 2.50
CA LEU A 92 -9.00 21.38 3.47
C LEU A 92 -10.04 22.50 3.62
N TYR A 93 -11.07 22.53 2.76
CA TYR A 93 -12.05 23.63 2.73
C TYR A 93 -12.79 23.81 4.05
N SER A 94 -13.17 22.71 4.71
CA SER A 94 -13.89 22.72 5.99
C SER A 94 -12.97 22.82 7.22
N THR A 95 -11.65 22.91 7.03
CA THR A 95 -10.69 22.91 8.15
C THR A 95 -10.37 24.33 8.65
N PRO A 96 -10.05 24.50 9.95
CA PRO A 96 -9.61 25.78 10.50
C PRO A 96 -8.38 26.35 9.76
N THR A 97 -8.32 27.68 9.64
CA THR A 97 -7.26 28.40 8.91
C THR A 97 -5.85 28.06 9.42
N LEU A 98 -5.70 27.81 10.72
CA LEU A 98 -4.42 27.40 11.32
C LEU A 98 -3.90 26.08 10.72
N ILE A 99 -4.80 25.10 10.54
CA ILE A 99 -4.46 23.79 9.96
C ILE A 99 -4.14 23.97 8.48
N LYS A 100 -4.98 24.70 7.75
CA LYS A 100 -4.74 25.00 6.33
C LYS A 100 -3.35 25.60 6.10
N ASN A 101 -2.97 26.60 6.89
CA ASN A 101 -1.67 27.27 6.79
C ASN A 101 -0.49 26.36 7.14
N ALA A 102 -0.69 25.39 8.04
CA ALA A 102 0.33 24.39 8.38
C ALA A 102 0.44 23.29 7.30
N THR A 103 -0.67 22.85 6.73
CA THR A 103 -0.71 21.72 5.79
C THR A 103 -0.34 22.10 4.36
N THR A 104 -0.67 23.32 3.90
CA THR A 104 -0.30 23.81 2.55
C THR A 104 1.20 23.69 2.24
N PRO A 105 2.13 24.18 3.09
CA PRO A 105 3.56 24.04 2.83
C PRO A 105 4.07 22.60 2.92
N GLU A 106 3.36 21.70 3.60
CA GLU A 106 3.70 20.28 3.63
C GLU A 106 3.29 19.58 2.34
N ILE A 107 2.07 19.81 1.85
CA ILE A 107 1.53 19.16 0.64
C ILE A 107 2.23 19.66 -0.63
N SER A 108 2.53 20.95 -0.72
CA SER A 108 3.06 21.57 -1.94
C SER A 108 4.35 20.89 -2.46
N PRO A 109 5.38 20.62 -1.63
CA PRO A 109 6.56 19.86 -2.02
C PRO A 109 6.27 18.44 -2.49
N PHE A 110 5.30 17.75 -1.88
CA PHE A 110 4.91 16.40 -2.33
C PHE A 110 4.33 16.46 -3.73
N ILE A 111 3.40 17.38 -3.99
CA ILE A 111 2.80 17.55 -5.32
C ILE A 111 3.86 17.88 -6.38
N GLN A 112 4.84 18.73 -6.06
CA GLN A 112 5.94 19.08 -6.97
C GLN A 112 6.90 17.91 -7.23
N LYS A 113 7.17 17.09 -6.21
CA LYS A 113 8.06 15.91 -6.31
C LYS A 113 7.36 14.68 -6.87
N TRP A 114 6.03 14.64 -6.83
CA TRP A 114 5.26 13.49 -7.25
C TRP A 114 5.39 13.30 -8.77
N LYS A 115 6.10 12.24 -9.14
CA LYS A 115 6.24 11.81 -10.53
C LYS A 115 5.56 10.48 -10.72
N LYS A 116 4.93 10.30 -11.88
CA LYS A 116 4.40 9.00 -12.30
C LYS A 116 5.51 7.93 -12.21
N PRO A 117 5.23 6.74 -11.67
CA PRO A 117 6.17 5.62 -11.73
C PRO A 117 6.57 5.32 -13.18
N LYS A 118 7.88 5.23 -13.46
CA LYS A 118 8.40 4.95 -14.80
C LYS A 118 8.03 3.57 -15.33
N LYS A 119 7.81 2.62 -14.42
CA LYS A 119 7.46 1.23 -14.74
C LYS A 119 5.98 1.01 -14.44
N CYS A 120 5.26 0.50 -15.43
CA CYS A 120 3.94 -0.07 -15.19
C CYS A 120 4.10 -1.37 -14.39
N ASN A 121 3.16 -1.64 -13.49
CA ASN A 121 3.08 -2.91 -12.79
C ASN A 121 2.61 -4.05 -13.73
N MET A 122 2.00 -3.74 -14.88
CA MET A 122 1.48 -4.73 -15.83
C MET A 122 1.87 -4.49 -17.29
N ASN A 123 1.99 -5.59 -18.03
CA ASN A 123 2.12 -5.60 -19.49
C ASN A 123 0.74 -5.50 -20.17
N LYS A 124 0.72 -5.14 -21.46
CA LYS A 124 -0.51 -5.01 -22.27
C LYS A 124 -1.33 -6.32 -22.31
N GLU A 125 -0.66 -7.45 -22.42
CA GLU A 125 -1.31 -8.77 -22.43
C GLU A 125 -1.95 -9.11 -21.08
N GLU A 126 -1.26 -8.82 -19.98
CA GLU A 126 -1.79 -8.99 -18.62
C GLU A 126 -3.02 -8.11 -18.41
N MET A 127 -2.98 -6.87 -18.91
CA MET A 127 -4.09 -5.93 -18.84
C MET A 127 -5.29 -6.37 -19.70
N LYS A 128 -5.04 -6.98 -20.86
CA LYS A 128 -6.10 -7.57 -21.69
C LYS A 128 -6.77 -8.75 -20.97
N MET A 129 -5.98 -9.67 -20.43
CA MET A 129 -6.49 -10.80 -19.64
C MET A 129 -7.29 -10.32 -18.42
N LEU A 130 -6.85 -9.26 -17.74
CA LEU A 130 -7.58 -8.68 -16.63
C LEU A 130 -8.94 -8.13 -17.06
N ASN A 131 -8.98 -7.41 -18.18
CA ASN A 131 -10.24 -6.89 -18.73
C ASN A 131 -11.17 -8.03 -19.14
N GLU A 132 -10.64 -9.12 -19.72
CA GLU A 132 -11.41 -10.31 -20.05
C GLU A 132 -12.05 -10.93 -18.80
N ILE A 133 -11.29 -11.11 -17.71
CA ILE A 133 -11.83 -11.63 -16.44
C ILE A 133 -12.89 -10.67 -15.87
N LYS A 134 -12.65 -9.35 -15.88
CA LYS A 134 -13.62 -8.35 -15.40
C LYS A 134 -14.87 -8.26 -16.26
N SER A 135 -14.81 -8.71 -17.51
CA SER A 135 -15.96 -8.72 -18.43
C SER A 135 -16.88 -9.92 -18.21
N ILE A 136 -16.47 -10.91 -17.41
CA ILE A 136 -17.32 -12.06 -17.08
C ILE A 136 -18.36 -11.59 -16.04
N GLU A 137 -19.59 -11.39 -16.48
CA GLU A 137 -20.69 -10.88 -15.65
C GLU A 137 -21.06 -11.84 -14.50
N ASP A 138 -20.77 -13.14 -14.67
CA ASP A 138 -21.10 -14.20 -13.72
C ASP A 138 -20.17 -14.28 -12.51
N ILE A 139 -19.06 -13.53 -12.49
CA ILE A 139 -18.05 -13.63 -11.43
C ILE A 139 -17.85 -12.32 -10.69
N VAL A 140 -17.62 -12.43 -9.39
CA VAL A 140 -17.22 -11.32 -8.52
C VAL A 140 -15.86 -11.65 -7.94
N ILE A 141 -14.93 -10.70 -8.08
CA ILE A 141 -13.58 -10.81 -7.54
C ILE A 141 -13.52 -9.92 -6.30
N VAL A 142 -13.34 -10.53 -5.13
CA VAL A 142 -13.33 -9.84 -3.85
C VAL A 142 -11.99 -10.03 -3.17
N GLN A 143 -11.40 -8.93 -2.71
CA GLN A 143 -10.27 -8.98 -1.78
C GLN A 143 -10.81 -9.15 -0.37
N VAL A 144 -10.25 -10.09 0.39
CA VAL A 144 -10.66 -10.30 1.79
C VAL A 144 -9.93 -9.29 2.67
N ASP A 145 -10.67 -8.45 3.39
CA ASP A 145 -10.23 -7.26 4.14
C ASP A 145 -8.99 -7.42 5.05
N LYS A 146 -8.61 -8.64 5.42
CA LYS A 146 -7.49 -8.93 6.34
C LYS A 146 -6.51 -9.99 5.84
N SER A 147 -6.70 -10.49 4.62
CA SER A 147 -5.74 -11.43 4.03
C SER A 147 -5.36 -10.95 2.65
N GLU A 148 -4.11 -11.14 2.26
CA GLU A 148 -3.64 -10.96 0.88
C GLU A 148 -4.24 -12.03 -0.05
N LYS A 149 -5.50 -12.43 0.18
CA LYS A 149 -6.20 -13.46 -0.59
C LYS A 149 -7.28 -12.82 -1.44
N ILE A 150 -7.36 -13.28 -2.67
CA ILE A 150 -8.45 -12.99 -3.61
C ILE A 150 -9.39 -14.18 -3.62
N VAL A 151 -10.68 -13.90 -3.44
CA VAL A 151 -11.73 -14.89 -3.62
C VAL A 151 -12.50 -14.56 -4.90
N ILE A 152 -12.68 -15.58 -5.74
CA ILE A 152 -13.45 -15.49 -6.98
C ILE A 152 -14.75 -16.25 -6.74
N MET A 153 -15.88 -15.56 -6.77
CA MET A 153 -17.19 -16.11 -6.43
C MET A 153 -18.15 -15.93 -7.60
N ASN A 154 -19.18 -16.77 -7.67
CA ASN A 154 -20.28 -16.51 -8.61
C ASN A 154 -21.05 -15.27 -8.13
N LYS A 155 -21.49 -14.43 -9.06
CA LYS A 155 -22.44 -13.37 -8.78
C LYS A 155 -23.77 -14.02 -8.41
N ILE A 156 -24.17 -13.87 -7.15
CA ILE A 156 -25.50 -14.27 -6.70
C ILE A 156 -26.41 -13.11 -7.10
N GLU A 157 -27.15 -13.27 -8.18
CA GLU A 157 -28.26 -12.37 -8.46
C GLU A 157 -29.34 -12.63 -7.42
N GLU A 158 -29.50 -11.71 -6.47
CA GLU A 158 -30.71 -11.67 -5.65
C GLU A 158 -31.87 -11.34 -6.58
N LYS A 159 -32.62 -12.38 -6.99
CA LYS A 159 -33.96 -12.21 -7.55
C LYS A 159 -34.84 -11.62 -6.44
N ASN A 160 -35.03 -10.31 -6.47
CA ASN A 160 -36.17 -9.65 -5.82
C ASN A 160 -37.43 -9.82 -6.68
#